data_AF-A0A0B6ZE44-F1
#
_entry.id   AF-A0A0B6ZE44-F1
#
_cell.length_a   1.000
_cell.length_b   1.000
_cell.length_c   1.000
_cell.angle_alpha   90.00
_cell.angle_beta   90.00
_cell.angle_gamma   90.00
#
_symmetry.space_group_name_H-M   'P 1'
#
loop_
_entity.id
_entity.type
_entity.pdbx_description
1 polymer ?
#
loop_
_entity_poly.entity_id
_entity_poly.type
_entity_poly.pdbx_seq_one_letter_code
_entity_poly.pdbx_strand_id
1 'polypeptide(L)'
;KDLLMRMLEKNPEKRITVEQALEHSWIKNKKDVPRSHLHETVEELKKFNSRRKLKGSVMAAVASSKWISFYNDPSPPDDDEVTSAAVSHVLDSL
;
A
#
# COMPACT_ATOMS: atom_id res chain seq x y z
N LYS A 1 0.72 -2.95 21.60
CA LYS A 1 0.31 -1.89 20.65
C LYS A 1 1.14 -0.60 20.78
N ASP A 2 1.84 -0.37 21.91
CA ASP A 2 2.66 0.83 22.15
C ASP A 2 3.67 1.16 21.03
N LEU A 3 4.53 0.20 20.65
CA LEU A 3 5.50 0.38 19.57
C LEU A 3 4.89 0.97 18.29
N LEU A 4 3.76 0.41 17.84
CA LEU A 4 3.08 0.86 16.63
C LEU A 4 2.60 2.31 16.76
N MET A 5 2.02 2.68 17.91
CA MET A 5 1.54 4.04 18.15
C MET A 5 2.69 5.06 18.09
N ARG A 6 3.85 4.72 18.65
CA ARG A 6 5.03 5.60 18.63
C ARG A 6 5.66 5.72 17.24
N MET A 7 5.60 4.65 16.44
CA MET A 7 6.07 4.68 15.04
C MET A 7 5.12 5.47 14.12
N LEU A 8 3.82 5.43 14.39
CA LEU A 8 2.79 6.16 13.64
C LEU A 8 2.46 7.54 14.25
N GLU A 9 3.31 8.06 15.13
CA GLU A 9 3.18 9.42 15.68
C GLU A 9 3.21 10.44 14.53
N LYS A 10 2.22 11.34 14.54
CA LYS A 10 2.00 12.34 13.48
C LYS A 10 3.10 13.38 13.50
N ASN A 11 3.47 13.86 14.69
CA ASN A 11 4.56 14.81 14.82
C ASN A 11 5.91 14.08 14.62
N PRO A 12 6.68 14.39 13.57
CA PRO A 12 7.95 13.71 13.31
C PRO A 12 8.97 13.89 14.43
N GLU A 13 8.95 15.01 15.17
CA GLU A 13 9.85 15.26 16.29
C GLU A 13 9.56 14.38 17.50
N LYS A 14 8.31 13.91 17.64
CA LYS A 14 7.87 13.03 18.72
C LYS A 14 7.88 11.55 18.32
N ARG A 15 8.06 11.26 17.03
CA ARG A 15 8.09 9.90 16.51
C ARG A 15 9.35 9.20 17.01
N ILE A 16 9.19 7.94 17.41
CA ILE A 16 10.30 7.11 17.88
C ILE A 16 11.40 7.01 16.82
N THR A 17 12.65 7.12 17.24
CA THR A 17 13.80 6.90 16.35
C THR A 17 14.05 5.41 16.12
N VAL A 18 14.90 5.08 15.15
CA VAL A 18 15.24 3.69 14.84
C VAL A 18 15.93 3.02 16.04
N GLU A 19 16.86 3.73 16.68
CA GLU A 19 17.61 3.25 17.84
C GLU A 19 16.66 2.95 19.01
N GLN A 20 15.75 3.87 19.30
CA GLN A 20 14.75 3.69 20.34
C GLN A 20 13.78 2.53 20.03
N ALA A 21 13.41 2.34 18.76
CA ALA A 21 12.56 1.22 18.36
C ALA A 21 13.27 -0.12 18.57
N LEU A 22 14.56 -0.22 18.26
CA LEU A 22 15.35 -1.44 18.51
C LEU A 22 15.45 -1.78 20.00
N GLU A 23 15.48 -0.76 20.87
CA GLU A 23 15.49 -0.95 22.33
C GLU A 23 14.12 -1.30 22.92
N HIS A 24 13.03 -1.10 22.17
CA HIS A 24 11.68 -1.35 22.65
C HIS A 24 11.46 -2.84 22.96
N SER A 25 10.81 -3.15 24.10
CA SER A 25 10.63 -4.52 24.62
C SER A 25 10.03 -5.51 23.61
N TRP A 26 9.06 -5.07 22.80
CA TRP A 26 8.46 -5.91 21.74
C TRP A 26 9.47 -6.38 20.68
N ILE A 27 10.52 -5.60 20.40
CA ILE A 27 11.63 -5.98 19.49
C ILE A 27 12.75 -6.68 20.27
N LYS A 28 13.23 -6.05 21.33
CA LYS A 28 14.39 -6.52 22.12
C LYS A 28 14.13 -7.86 22.83
N ASN A 29 12.92 -8.06 23.37
CA ASN A 29 12.55 -9.22 24.17
C ASN A 29 11.63 -10.16 23.39
N LYS A 30 12.06 -10.61 22.20
CA LYS A 30 11.27 -11.49 21.32
C LYS A 30 10.76 -12.78 21.99
N LYS A 31 11.39 -13.24 23.07
CA LYS A 31 10.95 -14.43 23.81
C LYS A 31 9.57 -14.25 24.45
N ASP A 32 9.26 -13.03 24.89
CA ASP A 32 8.03 -12.70 25.63
C ASP A 32 6.85 -12.36 24.72
N VAL A 33 7.06 -12.36 23.41
CA VAL A 33 6.02 -12.07 22.42
C VAL A 33 5.12 -13.30 22.24
N PRO A 34 3.78 -13.13 22.22
CA PRO A 34 2.86 -14.23 21.96
C PRO A 34 3.17 -14.96 20.64
N ARG A 35 3.21 -16.30 20.70
CA ARG A 35 3.46 -17.18 19.54
C ARG A 35 2.18 -17.83 19.01
N SER A 36 1.02 -17.31 19.39
CA SER A 36 -0.25 -17.79 18.88
C SER A 36 -0.36 -17.53 17.38
N HIS A 37 -0.95 -18.49 16.66
CA HIS A 37 -1.26 -18.30 15.25
C HIS A 37 -2.37 -17.25 15.09
N LEU A 38 -2.10 -16.23 14.26
CA LEU A 38 -3.03 -15.13 14.01
C LEU A 38 -3.85 -15.39 12.74
N HIS A 39 -4.83 -16.31 12.80
CA HIS A 39 -5.57 -16.74 11.62
C HIS A 39 -6.29 -15.60 10.88
N GLU A 40 -7.01 -14.74 11.61
CA GLU A 40 -7.69 -13.58 11.03
C GLU A 40 -6.72 -12.63 10.33
N THR A 41 -5.52 -12.45 10.91
CA THR A 41 -4.47 -11.62 10.29
C THR A 41 -3.98 -12.23 8.98
N VAL A 42 -3.87 -13.56 8.89
CA VAL A 42 -3.48 -14.24 7.65
C VAL A 42 -4.54 -14.03 6.57
N GLU A 43 -5.82 -14.17 6.90
CA GLU A 43 -6.92 -13.95 5.93
C GLU A 43 -6.98 -12.49 5.45
N GLU A 44 -6.83 -11.51 6.35
CA GLU A 44 -6.76 -10.10 5.94
C GLU A 44 -5.52 -9.79 5.11
N LEU A 45 -4.38 -10.41 5.42
CA LEU A 45 -3.15 -10.24 4.64
C LEU A 45 -3.26 -10.84 3.24
N LYS A 46 -4.00 -11.95 3.06
CA LYS A 46 -4.31 -12.51 1.72
C LYS A 46 -5.11 -11.50 0.90
N LYS A 47 -6.20 -10.94 1.45
CA LYS A 47 -7.03 -9.93 0.77
C LYS A 47 -6.20 -8.69 0.41
N PHE A 48 -5.42 -8.16 1.36
CA PHE A 48 -4.52 -7.03 1.13
C PHE A 48 -3.51 -7.29 0.01
N ASN A 49 -2.85 -8.45 0.01
CA ASN A 49 -1.89 -8.79 -1.03
C ASN A 49 -2.53 -8.93 -2.41
N SER A 50 -3.74 -9.49 -2.51
CA SER A 50 -4.48 -9.57 -3.77
C SER A 50 -4.80 -8.17 -4.32
N ARG A 51 -5.30 -7.26 -3.47
CA ARG A 51 -5.58 -5.86 -3.87
C ARG A 51 -4.32 -5.14 -4.32
N ARG A 52 -3.22 -5.27 -3.55
CA ARG A 52 -1.92 -4.69 -3.90
C ARG A 52 -1.37 -5.22 -5.24
N LYS A 53 -1.51 -6.52 -5.52
CA LYS A 53 -1.11 -7.11 -6.81
C LYS A 53 -1.92 -6.54 -7.96
N LEU A 54 -3.24 -6.46 -7.81
CA LEU A 54 -4.13 -5.90 -8.82
C LEU A 54 -3.79 -4.43 -9.09
N LYS A 55 -3.64 -3.61 -8.04
CA LYS A 55 -3.24 -2.20 -8.14
C LYS A 55 -1.93 -2.06 -8.93
N GLY A 56 -0.93 -2.88 -8.60
CA GLY A 56 0.35 -2.90 -9.31
C GLY A 56 0.22 -3.29 -10.79
N SER A 57 -0.57 -4.31 -11.11
CA SER A 57 -0.81 -4.72 -12.50
C SER A 57 -1.52 -3.64 -13.32
N VAL A 58 -2.51 -2.96 -12.74
CA VAL A 58 -3.22 -1.86 -13.41
C VAL A 58 -2.26 -0.69 -13.66
N MET A 59 -1.48 -0.28 -12.66
CA MET A 59 -0.47 0.78 -12.83
C MET A 59 0.55 0.44 -13.91
N ALA A 60 1.02 -0.82 -13.97
CA ALA A 60 1.93 -1.27 -15.01
C ALA A 60 1.30 -1.28 -16.41
N ALA A 61 0.01 -1.63 -16.51
CA ALA A 61 -0.71 -1.63 -17.78
C ALA A 61 -0.88 -0.22 -18.35
N VAL A 62 -1.30 0.75 -17.52
CA VAL A 62 -1.47 2.15 -17.98
C VAL A 62 -0.15 2.86 -18.26
N ALA A 63 0.94 2.46 -17.59
CA ALA A 63 2.28 2.98 -17.87
C ALA A 63 2.92 2.36 -19.13
N SER A 64 2.30 1.34 -19.73
CA SER A 64 2.84 0.65 -20.90
C SER A 64 2.86 1.55 -22.13
N SER A 65 3.95 1.54 -22.90
CA SER A 65 4.06 2.26 -24.16
C SER A 65 2.98 1.86 -25.18
N LYS A 66 2.46 0.63 -25.10
CA LYS A 66 1.32 0.20 -25.93
C LYS A 66 0.07 1.00 -25.60
N TRP A 67 -0.23 1.15 -24.30
CA TRP A 67 -1.35 1.96 -23.82
C TRP A 67 -1.21 3.39 -24.34
N ILE A 68 -0.07 4.03 -24.11
CA ILE A 68 0.22 5.40 -24.58
C ILE A 68 0.13 5.51 -26.12
N SER A 69 0.61 4.51 -26.86
CA SER A 69 0.56 4.51 -28.32
C SER A 69 -0.86 4.34 -28.87
N PHE A 70 -1.78 3.68 -28.15
CA PHE A 70 -3.19 3.61 -28.55
C PHE A 70 -3.86 4.99 -28.49
N TYR A 71 -3.43 5.87 -27.59
CA TYR A 71 -3.95 7.25 -27.44
C TYR A 71 -3.21 8.29 -28.30
N ASN A 72 -2.14 7.90 -29.00
CA ASN A 72 -1.44 8.78 -29.95
C ASN A 72 -2.05 8.74 -31.37
N ASP A 73 -3.09 7.92 -31.59
CA ASP A 73 -3.99 8.04 -32.75
C ASP A 73 -4.96 9.20 -32.45
N PRO A 74 -5.36 10.09 -33.40
CA PRO A 74 -6.12 11.28 -33.07
C PRO A 74 -7.59 10.90 -32.76
N SER A 75 -7.83 10.42 -31.54
CA SER A 75 -9.15 10.29 -30.94
C SER A 75 -9.63 11.66 -30.43
N PRO A 76 -10.96 11.87 -30.32
CA PRO A 76 -11.52 13.11 -29.80
C PRO A 76 -11.00 13.39 -28.37
N PRO A 77 -10.71 14.66 -28.02
CA PRO A 77 -10.06 15.03 -26.75
C PRO A 77 -10.85 14.70 -25.47
N ASP A 78 -12.13 14.32 -25.57
CA ASP A 78 -12.99 14.06 -24.41
C ASP A 78 -12.83 12.64 -23.82
N ASP A 79 -12.33 11.67 -24.58
CA ASP A 79 -12.29 10.25 -24.16
C ASP A 79 -11.12 9.93 -23.21
N ASP A 80 -10.04 10.72 -23.25
CA ASP A 80 -8.81 10.51 -22.48
C ASP A 80 -8.99 10.85 -20.98
N GLU A 81 -9.67 11.94 -20.68
CA GLU A 81 -9.93 12.39 -19.31
C GLU A 81 -10.86 11.41 -18.58
N VAL A 82 -11.92 10.97 -19.26
CA VAL A 82 -12.89 10.01 -18.72
C VAL A 82 -12.23 8.67 -18.40
N THR A 83 -11.36 8.18 -19.29
CA THR A 83 -10.66 6.90 -19.10
C THR A 83 -9.65 6.96 -17.96
N SER A 84 -8.87 8.04 -17.87
CA SER A 84 -7.90 8.25 -16.79
C SER A 84 -8.60 8.40 -15.41
N ALA A 85 -9.71 9.13 -15.36
CA ALA A 85 -10.52 9.28 -14.17
C ALA A 85 -11.11 7.93 -13.71
N ALA A 86 -11.60 7.10 -14.64
CA ALA A 86 -12.13 5.77 -14.32
C ALA A 86 -11.05 4.85 -13.73
N VAL A 87 -9.84 4.83 -14.29
CA VAL A 87 -8.71 4.07 -13.73
C VAL A 87 -8.39 4.55 -12.32
N SER A 88 -8.36 5.86 -12.09
CA SER A 88 -8.06 6.44 -10.79
C SER A 88 -9.10 6.03 -9.73
N HIS A 89 -10.39 6.09 -10.08
CA HIS A 89 -11.47 5.62 -9.19
C HIS A 89 -11.37 4.13 -8.83
N VAL A 90 -10.96 3.28 -9.78
CA VAL A 90 -10.71 1.87 -9.51
C VAL A 90 -9.52 1.69 -8.57
N LEU A 91 -8.41 2.40 -8.80
CA LEU A 91 -7.21 2.32 -7.96
C LEU A 91 -7.45 2.82 -6.52
N ASP A 92 -8.35 3.77 -6.33
CA ASP A 92 -8.74 4.29 -5.01
C ASP A 92 -9.68 3.35 -4.24
N SER A 93 -10.41 2.49 -4.97
CA SER A 93 -11.33 1.50 -4.40
C SER A 93 -10.63 0.18 -4.00
N LEU A 94 -9.34 0.01 -4.33
CA LEU A 94 -8.50 -1.17 -4.04
C LEU A 94 -7.60 -0.98 -2.81
#